data_AF-A0A9W3JEK3-F1
#
_entry.id   AF-A0A9W3JEK3-F1
#
_cell.length_a   1.000
_cell.length_b   1.000
_cell.length_c   1.000
_cell.angle_alpha   90.00
_cell.angle_beta   90.00
_cell.angle_gamma   90.00
#
_symmetry.space_group_name_H-M   'P 1'
#
loop_
_entity.id
_entity.type
_entity.pdbx_description
1 polymer ?
#
loop_
_entity_poly.entity_id
_entity_poly.type
_entity_poly.pdbx_seq_one_letter_code
_entity_poly.pdbx_strand_id
1 'polypeptide(L)'
;MIYGRKQQQADNKLCDYVSCPYPHGNLSKEYNVFFNHNQIIHLLFKGFETEDELELRSKLSEFWWKWRKYNMVLGISYSDIFRIIIIVLFFSFLGD
;
A
#
# COMPACT_ATOMS: atom_id res chain seq x y z
N MET A 1 3.16 1.73 18.47
CA MET A 1 1.74 1.62 18.05
C MET A 1 1.63 2.07 16.60
N ILE A 2 1.13 1.22 15.71
CA ILE A 2 0.91 1.59 14.30
C ILE A 2 -0.40 2.37 14.21
N TYR A 3 -0.36 3.54 13.58
CA TYR A 3 -1.56 4.37 13.38
C TYR A 3 -1.81 4.73 11.90
N GLY A 4 -0.84 4.50 11.02
CA GLY A 4 -1.01 4.71 9.57
C GLY A 4 -0.42 3.57 8.77
N ARG A 5 -1.05 3.29 7.61
CA ARG A 5 -0.66 2.26 6.65
C ARG A 5 -0.32 2.93 5.31
N LYS A 6 0.57 2.33 4.52
CA LYS A 6 0.99 2.75 3.17
C LYS A 6 1.31 4.25 3.09
N GLN A 7 2.26 4.69 3.90
CA GLN A 7 2.66 6.10 3.99
C GLN A 7 3.82 6.40 3.06
N GLN A 8 3.78 7.58 2.44
CA GLN A 8 4.89 8.12 1.64
C GLN A 8 5.60 9.18 2.47
N GLN A 9 6.90 9.00 2.66
CA GLN A 9 7.76 10.00 3.29
C GLN A 9 8.05 11.15 2.31
N ALA A 10 8.52 12.28 2.84
CA ALA A 10 8.86 13.46 2.04
C ALA A 10 9.94 13.20 0.98
N ASP A 11 10.75 12.15 1.18
CA ASP A 11 11.78 11.67 0.25
C ASP A 11 11.22 10.71 -0.83
N ASN A 12 9.90 10.60 -0.97
CA ASN A 12 9.19 9.66 -1.84
C ASN A 12 9.39 8.17 -1.50
N LYS A 13 9.92 7.85 -0.32
CA LYS A 13 10.01 6.47 0.13
C LYS A 13 8.65 5.97 0.62
N LEU A 14 8.15 4.92 -0.03
CA LEU A 14 6.93 4.23 0.40
C LEU A 14 7.27 3.27 1.55
N CYS A 15 6.54 3.38 2.65
CA CYS A 15 6.63 2.47 3.79
C CYS A 15 5.27 1.84 4.07
N ASP A 16 5.26 0.58 4.51
CA ASP A 16 4.00 -0.09 4.81
C ASP A 16 3.30 0.51 6.04
N TYR A 17 4.08 0.98 7.03
CA TYR A 17 3.55 1.47 8.30
C TYR A 17 4.25 2.72 8.79
N VAL A 18 3.48 3.54 9.52
CA VAL A 18 3.99 4.59 10.41
C VAL A 18 3.49 4.32 11.83
N SER A 19 4.37 4.51 12.79
CA SER A 19 4.09 4.24 14.20
C SER A 19 4.63 5.31 15.13
N CYS A 20 4.07 5.35 16.33
CA CYS A 20 4.53 6.18 17.43
C CYS A 20 4.77 5.35 18.71
N PRO A 21 5.50 5.88 19.70
CA PRO A 21 5.72 5.20 20.97
C PRO A 21 4.41 4.98 21.74
N TYR A 22 4.22 3.77 22.29
CA TYR A 22 3.14 3.48 23.22
C TYR A 22 3.66 3.59 24.67
N PRO A 23 2.91 4.16 25.63
CA PRO A 23 1.53 4.66 25.56
C PRO A 23 1.39 6.14 25.15
N HIS A 24 2.51 6.86 24.98
CA HIS A 24 2.53 8.32 24.78
C HIS A 24 1.76 8.79 23.53
N GLY A 25 1.66 7.98 22.48
CA GLY A 25 0.94 8.34 21.26
C GLY A 25 1.75 9.24 20.32
N ASN A 26 1.05 9.98 19.46
CA ASN A 26 1.66 10.84 18.44
C ASN A 26 2.00 12.22 19.04
N LEU A 27 3.27 12.43 19.39
CA LEU A 27 3.76 13.67 20.01
C LEU A 27 4.24 14.69 18.97
N SER A 28 5.20 14.30 18.14
CA SER A 28 5.76 15.11 17.06
C SER A 28 6.23 14.20 15.93
N LYS A 29 6.50 14.80 14.77
CA LYS A 29 7.00 14.07 13.59
C LYS A 29 8.34 13.35 13.85
N GLU A 30 9.11 13.80 14.84
CA GLU A 30 10.42 13.26 15.17
C GLU A 30 10.34 11.87 15.82
N TYR A 31 9.21 11.54 16.45
CA TYR A 31 8.98 10.25 17.10
C TYR A 31 8.30 9.24 16.18
N ASN A 32 8.05 9.61 14.92
CA ASN A 32 7.42 8.72 13.95
C ASN A 32 8.43 7.73 13.40
N VAL A 33 8.16 6.46 13.59
CA VAL A 33 8.97 5.36 13.06
C VAL A 33 8.25 4.77 11.86
N PHE A 34 8.92 4.78 10.71
CA PHE A 34 8.46 4.18 9.46
C PHE A 34 9.12 2.82 9.26
N PHE A 35 8.34 1.80 8.93
CA PHE A 35 8.86 0.46 8.68
C PHE A 35 7.95 -0.35 7.77
N ASN A 36 8.48 -1.44 7.23
CA ASN A 36 7.80 -2.36 6.33
C ASN A 36 7.27 -3.59 7.07
N HIS A 37 6.30 -4.28 6.46
CA HIS A 37 5.64 -5.43 7.09
C HIS A 37 6.60 -6.57 7.46
N ASN A 38 7.64 -6.78 6.66
CA ASN A 38 8.68 -7.78 6.92
C ASN A 38 9.57 -7.47 8.14
N GLN A 39 9.48 -6.27 8.71
CA GLN A 39 10.23 -5.87 9.91
C GLN A 39 9.45 -6.12 11.21
N ILE A 40 8.20 -6.60 11.11
CA ILE A 40 7.38 -6.95 12.28
C ILE A 40 7.74 -8.36 12.75
N ILE A 41 8.36 -8.46 13.93
CA ILE A 41 8.73 -9.75 14.53
C ILE A 41 7.56 -10.31 15.35
N HIS A 42 6.96 -9.48 16.20
CA HIS A 42 5.88 -9.87 17.09
C HIS A 42 4.77 -8.82 17.10
N LEU A 43 3.52 -9.30 17.08
CA LEU A 43 2.32 -8.48 17.19
C LEU A 43 1.70 -8.70 18.57
N LEU A 44 1.84 -7.72 19.45
CA LEU A 44 1.36 -7.82 20.84
C LEU A 44 -0.14 -7.52 20.95
N PHE A 45 -0.65 -6.56 20.18
CA PHE A 45 -2.05 -6.16 20.20
C PHE A 45 -2.46 -5.52 18.86
N LYS A 46 -3.64 -5.88 18.34
CA LYS A 46 -4.15 -5.38 17.04
C LYS A 46 -4.97 -4.09 17.14
N GLY A 47 -5.46 -3.75 18.32
CA GLY A 47 -6.42 -2.66 18.47
C GLY A 47 -7.85 -3.13 18.19
N PHE A 48 -8.71 -2.18 17.89
CA PHE A 48 -10.10 -2.41 17.55
C PHE A 48 -10.21 -2.67 16.04
N GLU A 49 -10.78 -3.80 15.65
CA GLU A 49 -11.08 -4.17 14.26
C GLU A 49 -12.60 -4.22 14.08
N THR A 50 -13.14 -3.54 13.07
CA THR A 50 -14.56 -3.63 12.71
C THR A 50 -14.80 -4.68 11.63
N GLU A 51 -16.01 -5.23 11.58
CA GLU A 51 -16.40 -6.22 10.56
C GLU A 51 -16.26 -5.64 9.14
N ASP A 52 -16.68 -4.39 8.92
CA ASP A 52 -16.53 -3.68 7.65
C ASP A 52 -15.06 -3.54 7.21
N GLU A 53 -14.13 -3.25 8.15
CA GLU A 53 -12.70 -3.17 7.83
C GLU A 53 -12.16 -4.55 7.41
N LEU A 54 -12.57 -5.60 8.11
CA LEU A 54 -12.17 -6.98 7.82
C LEU A 54 -12.67 -7.43 6.44
N GLU A 55 -13.93 -7.12 6.11
CA GLU A 55 -14.51 -7.45 4.81
C GLU A 55 -13.80 -6.70 3.68
N LEU A 56 -13.56 -5.40 3.84
CA LEU A 56 -12.83 -4.59 2.86
C LEU A 56 -11.41 -5.12 2.63
N ARG A 57 -10.70 -5.47 3.72
CA ARG A 57 -9.35 -6.06 3.63
C ARG A 57 -9.35 -7.39 2.89
N SER A 58 -10.35 -8.23 3.12
CA SER A 58 -10.49 -9.52 2.44
C SER A 58 -10.70 -9.33 0.94
N LYS A 59 -11.66 -8.48 0.54
CA LYS A 59 -11.94 -8.16 -0.86
C LYS A 59 -10.72 -7.57 -1.58
N LEU A 60 -10.02 -6.64 -0.94
CA LEU A 60 -8.78 -6.09 -1.48
C LEU A 60 -7.73 -7.17 -1.68
N SER A 61 -7.50 -8.04 -0.68
CA SER A 61 -6.51 -9.12 -0.77
C SER A 61 -6.82 -10.08 -1.92
N GLU A 62 -8.10 -10.47 -2.08
CA GLU A 62 -8.55 -11.32 -3.17
C GLU A 62 -8.32 -10.65 -4.54
N PHE A 63 -8.67 -9.36 -4.65
CA PHE A 63 -8.45 -8.58 -5.86
C PHE A 63 -6.95 -8.54 -6.22
N TRP A 64 -6.08 -8.19 -5.28
CA TRP A 64 -4.63 -8.14 -5.49
C TRP A 64 -4.04 -9.52 -5.83
N TRP A 65 -4.58 -10.60 -5.26
CA TRP A 65 -4.17 -11.97 -5.59
C TRP A 65 -4.55 -12.36 -7.01
N LYS A 66 -5.82 -12.15 -7.40
CA LYS A 66 -6.30 -12.36 -8.77
C LYS A 66 -5.47 -11.54 -9.75
N TRP A 67 -5.32 -10.25 -9.47
CA TRP A 67 -4.54 -9.33 -10.31
C TRP A 67 -3.10 -9.83 -10.49
N ARG A 68 -2.40 -10.19 -9.42
CA ARG A 68 -1.03 -10.75 -9.52
C ARG A 68 -0.98 -12.04 -10.34
N LYS A 69 -1.95 -12.94 -10.18
CA LYS A 69 -2.02 -14.18 -10.96
C LYS A 69 -2.21 -13.91 -12.46
N TYR A 70 -3.14 -13.03 -12.82
CA TYR A 70 -3.34 -12.64 -14.23
C TYR A 70 -2.08 -11.99 -14.84
N ASN A 71 -1.41 -11.12 -14.10
CA ASN A 71 -0.20 -10.43 -14.58
C ASN A 71 1.01 -11.36 -14.70
N MET A 72 1.18 -12.29 -13.75
CA MET A 72 2.22 -13.32 -13.82
C MET A 72 2.02 -14.27 -15.02
N VAL A 73 0.77 -14.59 -15.36
CA VAL A 73 0.42 -15.40 -16.54
C VAL A 73 0.69 -14.64 -17.85
N LEU A 74 0.45 -13.33 -17.87
CA LEU A 74 0.65 -12.51 -19.05
C LEU A 74 2.11 -12.02 -19.23
N GLY A 75 2.96 -12.16 -18.22
CA GLY A 75 4.36 -11.70 -18.26
C GLY A 75 4.51 -10.18 -18.38
N ILE A 76 3.45 -9.42 -18.08
CA ILE A 76 3.40 -7.97 -18.25
C ILE A 76 3.84 -7.32 -16.94
N SER A 77 4.93 -6.55 -16.98
CA SER A 77 5.33 -5.72 -15.83
C SER A 77 4.35 -4.56 -15.66
N TYR A 78 4.18 -4.06 -14.44
CA TYR A 78 3.42 -2.83 -14.18
C TYR A 78 3.87 -1.66 -15.09
N SER A 79 5.17 -1.59 -15.40
CA SER A 79 5.74 -0.61 -16.33
C SER A 79 5.17 -0.71 -17.74
N ASP A 80 4.85 -1.92 -18.19
CA ASP A 80 4.39 -2.19 -19.55
C ASP A 80 2.91 -1.81 -19.70
N ILE A 81 2.10 -2.04 -18.65
CA ILE A 81 0.70 -1.58 -18.61
C ILE A 81 0.63 -0.06 -18.63
N PHE A 82 1.43 0.62 -17.80
CA PHE A 82 1.46 2.09 -17.80
C PHE A 82 1.93 2.65 -19.15
N ARG A 83 2.89 2.02 -19.83
CA ARG A 83 3.30 2.39 -21.18
C ARG A 83 2.18 2.20 -22.20
N ILE A 84 1.47 1.07 -22.18
CA ILE A 84 0.35 0.80 -23.09
C ILE A 84 -0.77 1.83 -22.87
N ILE A 85 -1.12 2.12 -21.61
CA ILE A 85 -2.15 3.12 -21.29
C ILE A 85 -1.75 4.51 -21.79
N ILE A 86 -0.49 4.93 -21.58
CA ILE A 86 0.02 6.21 -22.08
C ILE A 86 -0.01 6.26 -23.61
N ILE A 87 0.40 5.19 -24.30
CA ILE A 87 0.39 5.11 -25.76
C ILE A 87 -1.05 5.21 -26.29
N VAL A 88 -1.99 4.46 -25.72
CA VAL A 88 -3.40 4.50 -26.14
C VAL A 88 -3.99 5.89 -25.92
N LEU A 89 -3.76 6.50 -24.76
CA LEU A 89 -4.21 7.87 -24.47
C LEU A 89 -3.59 8.90 -25.42
N PHE A 90 -2.31 8.75 -25.77
CA PHE A 90 -1.62 9.63 -26.71
C PHE A 90 -2.20 9.52 -28.13
N PHE A 91 -2.49 8.31 -28.62
CA PHE A 91 -3.15 8.11 -29.91
C PHE A 91 -4.61 8.60 -29.93
N SER A 92 -5.31 8.53 -28.81
CA SER A 92 -6.66 9.13 -28.69
C SER A 92 -6.65 10.66 -28.64
N PHE A 93 -5.52 11.29 -28.28
CA PHE A 93 -5.41 12.76 -28.18
C PHE A 93 -4.80 13.42 -29.43
N LEU A 94 -4.08 12.65 -30.27
CA LEU A 94 -3.50 13.11 -31.54
C LEU A 94 -4.33 12.72 -32.77
N GLY A 95 -5.49 12.07 -32.55
CA GLY A 95 -6.40 11.64 -33.60
C GLY A 95 -7.45 12.68 -34.02
N ASP A 96 -7.43 13.89 -33.43
CA ASP A 96 -8.26 15.04 -33.80
C ASP A 96 -7.44 16.13 -34.50
#